data_AF-A0A0C3CNG1-F1
#
_entry.id   AF-A0A0C3CNG1-F1
#
_cell.length_a   1.000
_cell.length_b   1.000
_cell.length_c   1.000
_cell.angle_alpha   90.00
_cell.angle_beta   90.00
_cell.angle_gamma   90.00
#
_symmetry.space_group_name_H-M   'P 1'
#
loop_
_entity.id
_entity.type
_entity.pdbx_description
1 polymer ?
#
loop_
_entity_poly.entity_id
_entity_poly.type
_entity_poly.pdbx_seq_one_letter_code
_entity_poly.pdbx_strand_id
1 'polypeptide(L)'
;DILIQYQELHASDLSMTTAISDPNARGHRDDRLAWLWTMDVPHDTDRNDWMSEFYRVHWFWSKALLDQWEEEVELLQCEANWTQKYFQHRVNFWKD
;
A
#
# COMPACT_ATOMS: atom_id res chain seq x y z
N ASP A 1 21.67 31.20 -4.59
CA ASP A 1 21.56 30.93 -3.15
C ASP A 1 20.98 29.54 -2.95
N ILE A 2 21.75 28.62 -2.38
CA ILE A 2 21.36 27.21 -2.23
C ILE A 2 20.24 27.05 -1.19
N LEU A 3 20.19 27.95 -0.19
CA LEU A 3 19.16 27.98 0.85
C LEU A 3 17.78 28.48 0.36
N ILE A 4 17.72 29.12 -0.82
CA ILE A 4 16.45 29.46 -1.46
C ILE A 4 15.86 28.22 -2.16
N GLN A 5 16.73 27.32 -2.63
CA GLN A 5 16.36 26.09 -3.31
C GLN A 5 16.11 24.93 -2.34
N TYR A 6 16.84 24.83 -1.24
CA TYR A 6 16.69 23.79 -0.22
C TYR A 6 16.45 24.44 1.14
N GLN A 7 15.30 24.19 1.76
CA GLN A 7 15.00 24.69 3.11
C GLN A 7 15.84 23.94 4.16
N GLU A 8 15.91 24.47 5.38
CA GLU A 8 16.58 23.78 6.48
C GLU A 8 15.77 22.55 6.90
N LEU A 9 16.46 21.41 7.06
CA LEU A 9 15.84 20.14 7.44
C LEU A 9 15.77 20.02 8.96
N HIS A 10 14.55 19.97 9.50
CA HIS A 10 14.34 19.73 10.92
C HIS A 10 13.96 18.27 11.20
N ALA A 11 14.21 17.80 12.42
CA ALA A 11 13.83 16.44 12.83
C ALA A 11 12.31 16.19 12.75
N SER A 12 11.49 17.25 12.83
CA SER A 12 10.04 17.20 12.60
C SER A 12 9.68 16.83 11.15
N ASP A 13 10.49 17.23 10.17
CA ASP A 13 10.28 16.96 8.75
C ASP A 13 10.66 15.52 8.38
N LEU A 14 11.49 14.88 9.20
CA LEU A 14 11.88 13.46 9.10
C LEU A 14 10.87 12.54 9.78
N SER A 15 9.87 13.08 10.48
CA SER A 15 8.78 12.25 11.01
C SER A 15 7.99 11.70 9.82
N MET A 16 8.05 10.39 9.64
CA MET A 16 7.50 9.66 8.52
C MET A 16 5.99 9.96 8.43
N THR A 17 5.59 10.83 7.50
CA THR A 17 4.20 11.20 7.32
C THR A 17 3.46 9.95 6.87
N THR A 18 2.57 9.44 7.71
CA THR A 18 1.83 8.19 7.47
C THR A 18 0.99 8.27 6.19
N ALA A 19 0.67 9.49 5.73
CA ALA A 19 0.05 9.78 4.45
C ALA A 19 0.84 9.26 3.23
N ILE A 20 2.15 9.01 3.33
CA ILE A 20 2.94 8.39 2.25
C ILE A 20 2.82 6.86 2.30
N SER A 21 2.72 6.28 3.50
CA SER A 21 2.61 4.83 3.70
C SER A 21 1.19 4.31 3.47
N ASP A 22 0.18 5.13 3.74
CA ASP A 22 -1.24 4.87 3.44
C ASP A 22 -1.88 6.14 2.86
N PRO A 23 -1.80 6.34 1.53
CA PRO A 23 -2.38 7.52 0.89
C PRO A 23 -3.90 7.55 0.95
N ASN A 24 -4.55 6.45 1.35
CA ASN A 24 -6.00 6.32 1.46
C ASN A 24 -6.50 6.39 2.91
N ALA A 25 -5.61 6.56 3.90
CA ALA A 25 -6.04 6.67 5.29
C ALA A 25 -6.91 7.93 5.49
N ARG A 26 -8.10 7.70 6.04
CA ARG A 26 -9.14 8.71 6.22
C ARG A 26 -8.71 9.72 7.28
N GLY A 27 -8.44 10.97 6.88
CA GLY A 27 -8.06 12.05 7.79
C GLY A 27 -6.76 12.77 7.44
N HIS A 28 -5.98 12.26 6.47
CA HIS A 28 -4.69 12.85 6.08
C HIS A 28 -4.78 14.09 5.18
N ARG A 29 -5.98 14.64 4.92
CA ARG A 29 -6.15 15.80 4.03
C ARG A 29 -5.42 17.06 4.53
N ASP A 30 -5.23 17.16 5.84
CA ASP A 30 -4.59 18.31 6.50
C ASP A 30 -3.16 18.01 6.98
N ASP A 31 -2.66 16.78 6.79
CA ASP A 31 -1.29 16.43 7.12
C ASP A 31 -0.37 17.05 6.06
N ARG A 32 0.21 18.20 6.38
CA ARG A 32 1.22 18.83 5.52
C ARG A 32 2.42 17.88 5.41
N LEU A 33 2.61 17.31 4.23
CA LEU A 33 3.83 16.62 3.87
C LEU A 33 5.03 17.55 4.12
N ALA A 34 6.15 16.99 4.56
CA ALA A 34 7.38 17.75 4.72
C ALA A 34 7.74 18.48 3.41
N TRP A 35 8.32 19.67 3.52
CA TRP A 35 8.64 20.52 2.37
C TRP A 35 9.53 19.81 1.35
N LEU A 36 10.38 18.87 1.79
CA LEU A 36 11.25 18.05 0.95
C LEU A 36 10.45 17.25 -0.10
N TRP A 37 9.21 16.84 0.23
CA TRP A 37 8.29 16.14 -0.67
C TRP A 37 7.48 17.06 -1.57
N THR A 38 7.38 18.35 -1.22
CA THR A 38 6.65 19.37 -1.98
C THR A 38 7.59 20.26 -2.80
N MET A 39 8.89 19.96 -2.76
CA MET A 39 9.90 20.63 -3.57
C MET A 39 9.59 20.38 -5.04
N ASP A 40 9.38 21.46 -5.79
CA ASP A 40 9.34 21.40 -7.24
C ASP A 40 10.80 21.21 -7.70
N VAL A 41 11.16 19.96 -8.00
CA VAL A 41 12.47 19.55 -8.51
C VAL A 41 12.61 19.65 -10.07
N PRO A 42 11.86 20.42 -10.89
CA PRO A 42 11.98 20.35 -12.36
C PRO A 42 13.39 20.51 -12.88
N HIS A 43 14.24 21.29 -12.21
CA HIS A 43 15.62 21.52 -12.66
C HIS A 43 16.53 20.28 -12.55
N ASP A 44 16.24 19.33 -11.65
CA ASP A 44 16.95 18.04 -11.52
C ASP A 44 16.10 16.84 -12.02
N THR A 45 14.80 17.03 -12.26
CA THR A 45 13.85 15.96 -12.64
C THR A 45 14.03 15.52 -14.09
N ASP A 46 14.55 16.38 -14.98
CA ASP A 46 14.96 15.97 -16.33
C ASP A 46 16.04 14.86 -16.32
N ARG A 47 16.67 14.59 -15.16
CA ARG A 47 17.69 13.55 -14.98
C ARG A 47 17.30 12.39 -14.07
N ASN A 48 16.26 12.50 -13.24
CA ASN A 48 16.03 11.50 -12.20
C ASN A 48 14.56 11.05 -12.14
N ASP A 49 14.32 9.82 -12.63
CA ASP A 49 13.05 9.11 -12.72
C ASP A 49 12.53 8.58 -11.36
N TRP A 50 13.12 9.02 -10.26
CA TRP A 50 12.91 8.44 -8.93
C TRP A 50 11.45 8.54 -8.44
N MET A 51 10.75 9.62 -8.78
CA MET A 51 9.33 9.77 -8.45
C MET A 51 8.46 8.80 -9.24
N SER A 52 8.74 8.58 -10.53
CA SER A 52 8.03 7.59 -11.34
C SER A 52 8.25 6.18 -10.81
N GLU A 53 9.49 5.87 -10.39
CA GLU A 53 9.83 4.59 -9.75
C GLU A 53 9.05 4.39 -8.45
N PHE A 54 8.97 5.42 -7.61
CA PHE A 54 8.20 5.39 -6.37
C PHE A 54 6.72 5.06 -6.63
N TYR A 55 6.07 5.77 -7.55
CA TYR A 55 4.67 5.51 -7.91
C TYR A 55 4.48 4.14 -8.57
N ARG A 56 5.44 3.69 -9.39
CA ARG A 56 5.41 2.37 -10.02
C ARG A 56 5.46 1.26 -8.98
N VAL A 57 6.39 1.36 -8.02
CA VAL A 57 6.47 0.42 -6.89
C VAL A 57 5.17 0.45 -6.10
N HIS A 58 4.67 1.62 -5.71
CA HIS A 58 3.41 1.71 -4.96
C HIS A 58 2.23 1.05 -5.69
N TRP A 59 2.14 1.23 -7.01
CA TRP A 59 1.15 0.56 -7.85
C TRP A 59 1.30 -0.96 -7.85
N PHE A 60 2.53 -1.49 -7.97
CA PHE A 60 2.79 -2.93 -7.91
C PHE A 60 2.32 -3.55 -6.60
N TRP A 61 2.59 -2.90 -5.46
CA TRP A 61 2.15 -3.39 -4.16
C TRP A 61 0.63 -3.39 -4.04
N SER A 62 -0.02 -2.31 -4.46
CA SER A 62 -1.48 -2.20 -4.47
C SER A 62 -2.13 -3.25 -5.38
N LYS A 63 -1.50 -3.54 -6.52
CA LYS A 63 -1.94 -4.59 -7.45
C LYS A 63 -1.77 -5.98 -6.88
N ALA A 64 -0.61 -6.30 -6.31
CA ALA A 64 -0.37 -7.59 -5.67
C ALA A 64 -1.34 -7.85 -4.50
N LEU A 65 -1.65 -6.82 -3.71
CA LEU A 65 -2.63 -6.93 -2.63
C LEU A 65 -4.04 -7.22 -3.16
N LEU A 66 -4.45 -6.55 -4.24
CA LEU A 66 -5.74 -6.81 -4.88
C LEU A 66 -5.80 -8.26 -5.40
N ASP A 67 -4.77 -8.69 -6.12
CA ASP A 67 -4.71 -10.03 -6.71
C ASP A 67 -4.75 -11.10 -5.60
N GLN A 68 -4.05 -10.88 -4.48
CA GLN A 68 -4.11 -11.75 -3.30
C GLN A 68 -5.53 -11.82 -2.69
N TRP A 69 -6.23 -10.70 -2.59
CA TRP A 69 -7.60 -10.71 -2.06
C TRP A 69 -8.58 -11.45 -3.00
N GLU A 70 -8.39 -11.33 -4.31
CA GLU A 70 -9.18 -12.09 -5.28
C GLU A 70 -8.95 -13.60 -5.12
N GLU A 71 -7.68 -14.03 -4.99
CA GLU A 71 -7.33 -15.43 -4.72
C GLU A 71 -7.91 -15.93 -3.38
N GLU A 72 -7.83 -15.13 -2.31
CA GLU A 72 -8.32 -15.51 -0.99
C GLU A 72 -9.84 -15.73 -0.99
N VAL A 73 -10.60 -14.94 -1.75
CA VAL A 73 -12.05 -15.14 -1.90
C VAL A 73 -12.36 -16.50 -2.53
N GLU A 74 -11.63 -16.89 -3.57
CA GLU A 74 -11.82 -18.19 -4.21
C GLU A 74 -11.44 -19.36 -3.29
N LEU A 75 -10.34 -19.22 -2.55
CA LEU A 75 -9.89 -20.22 -1.57
C LEU A 75 -10.92 -20.40 -0.45
N LEU A 76 -11.46 -19.31 0.12
CA LEU A 76 -12.47 -19.37 1.17
C LEU A 76 -13.74 -20.10 0.71
N GLN A 77 -14.16 -19.89 -0.54
CA GLN A 77 -15.31 -20.62 -1.10
C GLN A 77 -15.01 -22.11 -1.25
N CYS A 78 -13.80 -22.47 -1.66
CA CYS A 78 -13.37 -23.87 -1.75
C CYS A 78 -13.32 -24.53 -0.36
N GLU A 79 -12.74 -23.85 0.62
CA GLU A 79 -12.64 -24.33 2.01
C GLU A 79 -14.02 -24.53 2.65
N ALA A 80 -14.96 -23.60 2.46
CA ALA A 80 -16.32 -23.74 2.94
C ALA A 80 -17.00 -25.00 2.36
N ASN A 81 -16.86 -25.21 1.05
CA ASN A 81 -17.38 -26.39 0.38
C ASN A 81 -16.73 -27.69 0.87
N TRP A 82 -15.41 -27.71 1.06
CA TRP A 82 -14.70 -28.87 1.61
C TRP A 82 -15.12 -29.18 3.04
N THR A 83 -15.30 -28.15 3.86
CA THR A 83 -15.77 -28.28 5.24
C THR A 83 -17.16 -28.93 5.29
N GLN A 84 -18.08 -28.48 4.45
CA GLN A 84 -19.42 -29.09 4.35
C GLN A 84 -19.34 -30.56 3.93
N LYS A 85 -18.56 -30.88 2.89
CA LYS A 85 -18.38 -32.25 2.40
C LYS A 85 -17.75 -33.15 3.45
N TYR A 86 -16.77 -32.66 4.20
CA TYR A 86 -16.14 -33.39 5.30
C TYR A 86 -17.17 -33.78 6.37
N PHE A 87 -17.97 -32.81 6.83
CA PHE A 87 -19.00 -33.11 7.83
C PHE A 87 -20.06 -34.06 7.30
N GLN A 88 -20.48 -33.93 6.03
CA GLN A 88 -21.42 -34.87 5.42
C GLN A 88 -20.85 -36.29 5.37
N HIS A 89 -19.58 -36.44 4.99
CA HIS A 89 -18.90 -37.72 4.99
C HIS A 89 -18.83 -38.32 6.41
N ARG A 90 -18.50 -37.51 7.42
CA ARG A 90 -18.50 -37.95 8.82
C ARG A 90 -19.89 -38.41 9.27
N VAL A 91 -20.94 -37.66 8.96
CA VAL A 91 -22.33 -38.04 9.28
C VAL A 91 -22.69 -39.39 8.66
N ASN A 92 -22.32 -39.64 7.41
CA ASN A 92 -22.59 -40.92 6.76
C ASN A 92 -21.81 -42.06 7.43
N PHE A 93 -20.52 -41.86 7.73
CA PHE A 93 -19.68 -42.83 8.43
C PHE A 93 -20.24 -43.27 9.79
N TRP A 94 -20.93 -42.39 10.52
CA TRP A 94 -21.54 -42.74 11.82
C TRP A 94 -22.93 -43.37 11.72
N LYS A 95 -23.56 -43.32 10.53
CA LYS A 95 -24.88 -43.93 10.28
C LYS A 95 -24.78 -45.39 9.84
N ASP A 96 -23.64 -45.75 9.25
CA ASP A 96 -23.26 -47.13 8.91
C ASP A 96 -22.69 -47.85 10.15
#